data_AF-A0AAN4HK90-F1
#
_entry.id   AF-A0AAN4HK90-F1
#
_cell.length_a   1.000
_cell.length_b   1.000
_cell.length_c   1.000
_cell.angle_alpha   90.00
_cell.angle_beta   90.00
_cell.angle_gamma   90.00
#
_symmetry.space_group_name_H-M   'P 1'
#
loop_
_entity.id
_entity.type
_entity.pdbx_description
1 polymer ?
#
loop_
_entity_poly.entity_id
_entity_poly.type
_entity_poly.pdbx_seq_one_letter_code
_entity_poly.pdbx_strand_id
1 'polypeptide(L)'
;MMENTYWNRNGKYQKELDKLDGLMPNIGMTSNQYMNLFITASSVYYDVYNNGGCNLADCYEEKIREYIMPFADDIKSLRLNVQMKTLIRNFKNEKKLEAFMDEVILYLQDKDLNFEVFRVFFSNEKEELSKNMKEGLSEVTFGLQEDYDDWVNHRVDNWKFTWVE
;
A
#
# COMPACT_ATOMS: atom_id res chain seq x y z
N MET A 1 16.93 -18.42 -2.96
CA MET A 1 16.06 -17.38 -2.39
C MET A 1 16.62 -17.00 -1.03
N MET A 2 16.63 -15.72 -0.68
CA MET A 2 17.02 -15.27 0.68
C MET A 2 15.98 -15.76 1.70
N GLU A 3 16.42 -16.32 2.83
CA GLU A 3 15.52 -16.87 3.86
C GLU A 3 14.96 -15.79 4.81
N ASN A 4 15.75 -14.76 5.11
CA ASN A 4 15.38 -13.67 6.02
C ASN A 4 14.84 -12.48 5.22
N THR A 5 13.62 -12.61 4.71
CA THR A 5 12.93 -11.58 3.92
C THR A 5 11.55 -11.31 4.49
N TYR A 6 11.02 -10.11 4.26
CA TYR A 6 9.64 -9.77 4.61
C TYR A 6 8.63 -10.65 3.85
N TRP A 7 8.94 -11.05 2.61
CA TRP A 7 8.14 -12.03 1.85
C TRP A 7 7.90 -13.35 2.59
N ASN A 8 8.91 -13.83 3.32
CA ASN A 8 8.82 -15.07 4.10
C ASN A 8 8.35 -14.84 5.54
N ARG A 9 7.85 -13.65 5.87
CA ARG A 9 7.49 -13.24 7.24
C ARG A 9 8.64 -13.36 8.25
N ASN A 10 9.86 -13.17 7.77
CA ASN A 10 11.08 -13.30 8.56
C ASN A 10 12.04 -12.13 8.28
N GLY A 11 11.45 -10.96 7.95
CA GLY A 11 12.21 -9.74 7.76
C GLY A 11 12.78 -9.22 9.07
N LYS A 12 13.83 -8.41 8.97
CA LYS A 12 14.58 -7.92 10.13
C LYS A 12 13.71 -7.17 11.13
N TYR A 13 12.75 -6.40 10.64
CA TYR A 13 11.78 -5.62 11.43
C TYR A 13 10.35 -6.12 11.20
N GLN A 14 10.14 -7.45 11.13
CA GLN A 14 8.84 -8.03 10.81
C GLN A 14 7.73 -7.56 11.74
N LYS A 15 8.00 -7.42 13.04
CA LYS A 15 7.00 -6.98 14.03
C LYS A 15 6.54 -5.54 13.79
N GLU A 16 7.45 -4.69 13.34
CA GLU A 16 7.17 -3.31 12.98
C GLU A 16 6.39 -3.25 11.66
N LEU A 17 6.77 -4.08 10.67
CA LEU A 17 6.02 -4.22 9.43
C LEU A 17 4.57 -4.64 9.69
N ASP A 18 4.35 -5.69 10.49
CA ASP A 18 3.00 -6.19 10.80
C ASP A 18 2.10 -5.10 11.43
N LYS A 19 2.69 -4.17 12.20
CA LYS A 19 1.95 -3.02 12.75
C LYS A 19 1.61 -2.00 11.68
N LEU A 20 2.56 -1.67 10.80
CA LEU A 20 2.34 -0.72 9.70
C LEU A 20 1.30 -1.26 8.72
N ASP A 21 1.35 -2.56 8.41
CA ASP A 21 0.38 -3.23 7.53
C ASP A 21 -1.05 -3.11 8.07
N GLY A 22 -1.22 -3.18 9.39
CA GLY A 22 -2.52 -2.99 10.05
C GLY A 22 -3.06 -1.56 10.02
N LEU A 23 -2.27 -0.57 9.61
CA LEU A 23 -2.71 0.83 9.49
C LEU A 23 -3.13 1.23 8.07
N MET A 24 -2.80 0.42 7.07
CA MET A 24 -3.13 0.76 5.67
C MET A 24 -4.65 0.71 5.43
N PRO A 25 -5.19 1.61 4.59
CA PRO A 25 -6.52 1.35 4.04
C PRO A 25 -6.47 0.10 3.16
N ASN A 26 -7.62 -0.56 2.97
CA ASN A 26 -7.68 -1.72 2.08
C ASN A 26 -7.54 -1.33 0.61
N ILE A 27 -7.98 -0.12 0.25
CA ILE A 27 -7.99 0.38 -1.12
C ILE A 27 -7.44 1.80 -1.17
N GLY A 28 -6.65 2.06 -2.21
CA GLY A 28 -6.27 3.41 -2.62
C GLY A 28 -5.08 3.99 -1.88
N MET A 29 -4.93 5.30 -2.02
CA MET A 29 -3.95 6.11 -1.29
C MET A 29 -4.65 6.82 -0.12
N THR A 30 -3.90 7.67 0.57
CA THR A 30 -4.39 8.46 1.70
C THR A 30 -4.02 9.93 1.54
N SER A 31 -4.55 10.80 2.41
CA SER A 31 -4.09 12.18 2.53
C SER A 31 -2.73 12.32 3.22
N ASN A 32 -2.13 11.24 3.72
CA ASN A 32 -0.88 11.26 4.48
C ASN A 32 0.30 10.73 3.64
N GLN A 33 1.28 11.61 3.40
CA GLN A 33 2.46 11.28 2.59
C GLN A 33 3.32 10.13 3.15
N TYR A 34 3.41 9.98 4.48
CA TYR A 34 4.19 8.92 5.11
C TYR A 34 3.49 7.57 4.98
N MET A 35 2.15 7.57 5.08
CA MET A 35 1.36 6.38 4.78
C MET A 35 1.44 6.02 3.29
N ASN A 36 1.40 7.00 2.38
CA ASN A 36 1.53 6.74 0.94
C ASN A 36 2.93 6.24 0.54
N LEU A 37 3.99 6.69 1.22
CA LEU A 37 5.33 6.11 1.11
C LEU A 37 5.27 4.62 1.45
N PHE A 38 4.66 4.27 2.58
CA PHE A 38 4.55 2.88 3.02
C PHE A 38 3.74 2.02 2.04
N ILE A 39 2.54 2.46 1.66
CA ILE A 39 1.67 1.75 0.70
C ILE A 39 2.42 1.50 -0.62
N THR A 40 3.11 2.52 -1.14
CA THR A 40 3.85 2.42 -2.40
C THR A 40 5.07 1.51 -2.26
N ALA A 41 5.82 1.61 -1.16
CA ALA A 41 6.97 0.74 -0.88
C ALA A 41 6.53 -0.73 -0.77
N SER A 42 5.46 -1.02 -0.02
CA SER A 42 4.90 -2.36 0.13
C SER A 42 4.38 -2.93 -1.20
N SER A 43 3.73 -2.10 -2.04
CA SER A 43 3.27 -2.50 -3.37
C SER A 43 4.42 -2.83 -4.32
N VAL A 44 5.46 -2.00 -4.33
CA VAL A 44 6.68 -2.24 -5.13
C VAL A 44 7.40 -3.50 -4.65
N TYR A 45 7.52 -3.67 -3.34
CA TYR A 45 8.13 -4.87 -2.75
C TYR A 45 7.39 -6.13 -3.16
N TYR A 46 6.05 -6.12 -3.02
CA TYR A 46 5.19 -7.22 -3.44
C TYR A 46 5.36 -7.51 -4.93
N ASP A 47 5.35 -6.50 -5.80
CA ASP A 47 5.51 -6.72 -7.25
C ASP A 47 6.86 -7.35 -7.61
N VAL A 48 7.93 -6.96 -6.92
CA VAL A 48 9.25 -7.56 -7.14
C VAL A 48 9.25 -9.04 -6.79
N TYR A 49 8.71 -9.42 -5.63
CA TYR A 49 8.68 -10.82 -5.20
C TYR A 49 7.66 -11.67 -5.96
N ASN A 50 6.47 -11.12 -6.23
CA ASN A 50 5.37 -11.85 -6.86
C ASN A 50 5.49 -11.89 -8.39
N ASN A 51 5.88 -10.78 -9.01
CA ASN A 51 5.87 -10.61 -10.47
C ASN A 51 7.27 -10.38 -11.07
N GLY A 52 8.33 -10.52 -10.26
CA GLY A 52 9.70 -10.22 -10.70
C GLY A 52 9.93 -8.74 -11.02
N GLY A 53 9.06 -7.84 -10.56
CA GLY A 53 9.14 -6.40 -10.77
C GLY A 53 8.85 -5.97 -12.21
N CYS A 54 8.04 -6.76 -12.93
CA CYS A 54 7.68 -6.47 -14.32
C CYS A 54 6.74 -5.26 -14.43
N ASN A 55 5.92 -4.98 -13.42
CA ASN A 55 4.95 -3.90 -13.47
C ASN A 55 5.52 -2.56 -12.97
N LEU A 56 6.78 -2.53 -12.50
CA LEU A 56 7.37 -1.32 -11.91
C LEU A 56 7.41 -0.13 -12.86
N ALA A 57 7.74 -0.36 -14.14
CA ALA A 57 7.77 0.71 -15.15
C ALA A 57 6.37 1.13 -15.57
N ASP A 58 5.48 0.16 -15.78
CA ASP A 58 4.19 0.40 -16.44
C ASP A 58 3.08 0.81 -15.46
N CYS A 59 3.17 0.38 -14.20
CA CYS A 59 2.09 0.57 -13.21
C CYS A 59 2.51 1.39 -11.99
N TYR A 60 3.81 1.50 -11.70
CA TYR A 60 4.29 2.13 -10.46
C TYR A 60 5.20 3.34 -10.69
N GLU A 61 5.62 3.67 -11.92
CA GLU A 61 6.57 4.75 -12.17
C GLU A 61 6.10 6.09 -11.57
N GLU A 62 4.84 6.47 -11.82
CA GLU A 62 4.27 7.72 -11.29
C GLU A 62 4.21 7.70 -9.76
N LYS A 63 3.72 6.61 -9.16
CA LYS A 63 3.65 6.45 -7.70
C LYS A 63 5.04 6.47 -7.05
N ILE A 64 6.04 5.87 -7.67
CA ILE A 64 7.44 5.92 -7.19
C ILE A 64 7.93 7.38 -7.18
N ARG A 65 7.64 8.14 -8.24
CA ARG A 65 8.02 9.56 -8.33
C ARG A 65 7.33 10.40 -7.27
N GLU A 66 6.06 10.13 -7.03
CA GLU A 66 5.23 10.94 -6.14
C GLU A 66 5.42 10.59 -4.67
N TYR A 67 5.56 9.31 -4.32
CA TYR A 67 5.48 8.85 -2.94
C TYR A 67 6.77 8.22 -2.39
N ILE A 68 7.75 7.87 -3.23
CA ILE A 68 9.04 7.36 -2.76
C ILE A 68 10.15 8.38 -2.97
N MET A 69 10.28 8.93 -4.18
CA MET A 69 11.39 9.84 -4.52
C MET A 69 11.47 11.12 -3.65
N PRO A 70 10.39 11.71 -3.10
CA PRO A 70 10.52 12.86 -2.21
C PRO A 70 11.33 12.56 -0.94
N PHE A 71 11.44 11.29 -0.56
CA PHE A 71 12.18 10.84 0.61
C PHE A 71 13.64 10.48 0.31
N ALA A 72 14.16 10.84 -0.87
CA ALA A 72 15.55 10.54 -1.27
C ALA A 72 16.61 11.14 -0.34
N ASP A 73 16.27 12.19 0.40
CA ASP A 73 17.16 12.79 1.39
C ASP A 73 17.26 12.01 2.69
N ASP A 74 16.22 11.25 3.03
CA ASP A 74 16.16 10.43 4.24
C ASP A 74 16.47 8.95 3.98
N ILE A 75 16.13 8.45 2.79
CA ILE A 75 16.24 7.03 2.42
C ILE A 75 17.35 6.83 1.38
N LYS A 76 18.45 6.18 1.77
CA LYS A 76 19.70 6.10 0.99
C LYS A 76 20.00 4.73 0.42
N SER A 77 19.53 3.66 1.05
CA SER A 77 19.81 2.25 0.70
C SER A 77 19.61 1.93 -0.79
N LEU A 78 18.57 2.52 -1.40
CA LEU A 78 18.19 2.28 -2.79
C LEU A 78 18.77 3.30 -3.78
N ARG A 79 19.37 4.40 -3.30
CA ARG A 79 19.81 5.56 -4.09
C ARG A 79 18.69 6.13 -4.96
N LEU A 80 17.69 6.75 -4.33
CA LEU A 80 16.47 7.25 -4.99
C LEU A 80 16.74 8.39 -6.00
N ASN A 81 17.77 9.22 -5.78
CA ASN A 81 18.18 10.31 -6.68
C ASN A 81 18.98 9.82 -7.90
N VAL A 82 18.37 8.98 -8.72
CA VAL A 82 18.92 8.47 -9.99
C VAL A 82 17.85 8.48 -11.08
N GLN A 83 18.25 8.27 -12.33
CA GLN A 83 17.29 8.09 -13.43
C GLN A 83 16.33 6.92 -13.14
N MET A 84 15.05 7.08 -13.49
CA MET A 84 13.99 6.10 -13.19
C MET A 84 14.34 4.67 -13.64
N LYS A 85 14.87 4.49 -14.85
CA LYS A 85 15.33 3.17 -15.33
C LYS A 85 16.38 2.52 -14.40
N THR A 86 17.27 3.33 -13.83
CA THR A 86 18.26 2.87 -12.85
C THR A 86 17.61 2.56 -11.51
N LEU A 87 16.65 3.39 -11.08
CA LEU A 87 15.90 3.20 -9.85
C LEU A 87 15.08 1.90 -9.89
N ILE A 88 14.35 1.64 -10.98
CA ILE A 88 13.63 0.38 -11.21
C ILE A 88 14.59 -0.81 -11.14
N ARG A 89 15.77 -0.72 -11.76
CA ARG A 89 16.80 -1.78 -11.64
C ARG A 89 17.28 -1.97 -10.20
N ASN A 90 17.35 -0.90 -9.41
CA ASN A 90 17.71 -1.00 -7.99
C ASN A 90 16.60 -1.68 -7.18
N PHE A 91 15.31 -1.38 -7.42
CA PHE A 91 14.18 -2.08 -6.79
C PHE A 91 14.18 -3.58 -7.12
N LYS A 92 14.52 -3.97 -8.36
CA LYS A 92 14.61 -5.38 -8.76
C LYS A 92 15.82 -6.12 -8.16
N ASN A 93 16.71 -5.43 -7.45
CA ASN A 93 17.79 -6.06 -6.72
C ASN A 93 17.31 -6.39 -5.31
N GLU A 94 16.97 -7.67 -5.06
CA GLU A 94 16.42 -8.14 -3.77
C GLU A 94 17.19 -7.63 -2.55
N LYS A 95 18.53 -7.67 -2.56
CA LYS A 95 19.34 -7.19 -1.43
C LYS A 95 19.16 -5.69 -1.17
N LYS A 96 19.07 -4.88 -2.22
CA LYS A 96 18.81 -3.44 -2.07
C LYS A 96 17.38 -3.17 -1.65
N LEU A 97 16.44 -3.95 -2.18
CA LEU A 97 15.02 -3.85 -1.86
C LEU A 97 14.75 -4.17 -0.38
N GLU A 98 15.35 -5.24 0.16
CA GLU A 98 15.30 -5.55 1.59
C GLU A 98 15.86 -4.41 2.44
N ALA A 99 17.04 -3.88 2.06
CA ALA A 99 17.64 -2.75 2.78
C ALA A 99 16.78 -1.47 2.70
N PHE A 100 16.06 -1.28 1.59
CA PHE A 100 15.09 -0.20 1.42
C PHE A 100 13.88 -0.37 2.32
N MET A 101 13.31 -1.56 2.40
CA MET A 101 12.20 -1.83 3.33
C MET A 101 12.63 -1.65 4.78
N ASP A 102 13.81 -2.12 5.16
CA ASP A 102 14.39 -1.88 6.49
C ASP A 102 14.42 -0.39 6.83
N GLU A 103 14.91 0.45 5.91
CA GLU A 103 15.05 1.89 6.10
C GLU A 103 13.70 2.60 6.13
N VAL A 104 12.75 2.22 5.27
CA VAL A 104 11.37 2.73 5.30
C VAL A 104 10.71 2.42 6.63
N ILE A 105 10.76 1.16 7.09
CA ILE A 105 10.13 0.74 8.35
C ILE A 105 10.70 1.54 9.53
N LEU A 106 12.01 1.71 9.60
CA LEU A 106 12.66 2.50 10.63
C LEU A 106 12.31 3.99 10.54
N TYR A 107 12.31 4.55 9.33
CA TYR A 107 12.02 5.96 9.08
C TYR A 107 10.61 6.36 9.54
N LEU A 108 9.65 5.44 9.44
CA LEU A 108 8.25 5.68 9.77
C LEU A 108 7.93 5.57 11.27
N GLN A 109 8.84 5.04 12.10
CA GLN A 109 8.54 4.74 13.52
C GLN A 109 8.17 5.97 14.36
N ASP A 110 8.67 7.14 13.99
CA ASP A 110 8.46 8.41 14.70
C ASP A 110 7.56 9.40 13.93
N LYS A 111 6.94 8.95 12.83
CA LYS A 111 6.09 9.78 11.99
C LYS A 111 4.62 9.68 12.40
N ASP A 112 3.87 10.76 12.15
CA ASP A 112 2.42 10.70 12.24
C ASP A 112 1.87 10.01 10.99
N LEU A 113 1.26 8.86 11.21
CA LEU A 113 0.68 8.01 10.16
C LEU A 113 -0.85 8.13 10.09
N ASN A 114 -1.46 9.03 10.89
CA ASN A 114 -2.91 9.17 10.91
C ASN A 114 -3.43 9.79 9.61
N PHE A 115 -4.57 9.30 9.17
CA PHE A 115 -5.36 9.84 8.07
C PHE A 115 -6.85 9.57 8.35
N GLU A 116 -7.73 10.26 7.62
CA GLU A 116 -9.17 10.02 7.72
C GLU A 116 -9.52 8.68 7.07
N VAL A 117 -10.26 7.82 7.79
CA VAL A 117 -10.65 6.50 7.29
C VAL A 117 -12.12 6.51 6.89
N PHE A 118 -12.37 6.33 5.60
CA PHE A 118 -13.71 6.08 5.07
C PHE A 118 -13.95 4.58 5.03
N ARG A 119 -15.13 4.14 5.47
CA ARG A 119 -15.45 2.70 5.59
C ARG A 119 -16.86 2.38 5.12
N VAL A 120 -17.00 1.20 4.53
CA VAL A 120 -18.29 0.59 4.18
C VAL A 120 -18.19 -0.91 4.42
N PHE A 121 -19.30 -1.51 4.80
CA PHE A 121 -19.43 -2.94 4.96
C PHE A 121 -20.18 -3.49 3.75
N PHE A 122 -19.73 -4.61 3.19
CA PHE A 122 -20.32 -5.16 1.97
C PHE A 122 -20.35 -6.68 1.94
N SER A 123 -21.24 -7.22 1.12
CA SER A 123 -21.23 -8.63 0.73
C SER A 123 -21.43 -8.75 -0.77
N ASN A 124 -20.47 -9.36 -1.47
CA ASN A 124 -20.64 -9.67 -2.89
C ASN A 124 -21.69 -10.76 -3.11
N GLU A 125 -21.84 -11.71 -2.18
CA GLU A 125 -22.81 -12.80 -2.31
C GLU A 125 -24.25 -12.31 -2.15
N LYS A 126 -24.47 -11.32 -1.27
CA LYS A 126 -25.79 -10.74 -1.02
C LYS A 126 -26.07 -9.49 -1.85
N GLU A 127 -25.04 -8.94 -2.49
CA GLU A 127 -25.10 -7.65 -3.21
C GLU A 127 -25.60 -6.51 -2.28
N GLU A 128 -25.09 -6.48 -1.06
CA GLU A 128 -25.50 -5.57 0.01
C GLU A 128 -24.37 -4.63 0.44
N LEU A 129 -24.72 -3.40 0.80
CA LEU A 129 -23.87 -2.39 1.42
C LEU A 129 -24.46 -1.91 2.74
N SER A 130 -23.62 -1.62 3.73
CA SER A 130 -24.03 -0.97 4.97
C SER A 130 -22.99 0.02 5.46
N LYS A 131 -23.46 1.10 6.08
CA LYS A 131 -22.59 2.06 6.78
C LYS A 131 -22.15 1.54 8.16
N ASN A 132 -22.80 0.50 8.66
CA ASN A 132 -22.56 -0.08 9.97
C ASN A 132 -22.12 -1.54 9.85
N MET A 133 -21.38 -2.02 10.84
CA MET A 133 -20.98 -3.43 10.92
C MET A 133 -22.23 -4.32 11.04
N LYS A 134 -22.26 -5.39 10.24
CA LYS A 134 -23.32 -6.38 10.23
C LYS A 134 -22.77 -7.78 10.05
N GLU A 135 -23.49 -8.75 10.61
CA GLU A 135 -23.13 -10.15 10.45
C GLU A 135 -23.17 -10.58 8.97
N GLY A 136 -22.07 -11.16 8.51
CA GLY A 136 -21.92 -11.62 7.12
C GLY A 136 -21.57 -10.53 6.11
N LEU A 137 -21.25 -9.31 6.55
CA LEU A 137 -20.66 -8.27 5.70
C LEU A 137 -19.19 -8.05 6.09
N SER A 138 -18.32 -7.90 5.09
CA SER A 138 -16.90 -7.59 5.26
C SER A 138 -16.68 -6.09 5.26
N GLU A 139 -15.75 -5.61 6.08
CA GLU A 139 -15.30 -4.21 6.03
C GLU A 139 -14.37 -3.98 4.83
N VAL A 140 -14.51 -2.82 4.20
CA VAL A 140 -13.49 -2.25 3.31
C VAL A 140 -13.25 -0.79 3.70
N THR A 141 -11.99 -0.40 3.70
CA THR A 141 -11.52 0.93 4.12
C THR A 141 -10.75 1.65 3.01
N PHE A 142 -10.84 2.98 3.03
CA PHE A 142 -10.22 3.88 2.07
C PHE A 142 -9.59 5.06 2.82
N GLY A 143 -8.50 5.60 2.29
CA GLY A 143 -7.86 6.80 2.84
C GLY A 143 -8.28 8.11 2.18
N LEU A 144 -9.04 8.05 1.09
CA LEU A 144 -9.55 9.19 0.35
C LEU A 144 -11.06 9.03 0.11
N GLN A 145 -11.79 10.14 0.20
CA GLN A 145 -13.24 10.15 -0.01
C GLN A 145 -13.60 9.82 -1.47
N GLU A 146 -12.82 10.31 -2.43
CA GLU A 146 -13.04 10.04 -3.86
C GLU A 146 -12.99 8.54 -4.17
N ASP A 147 -11.97 7.83 -3.67
CA ASP A 147 -11.85 6.37 -3.83
C ASP A 147 -13.03 5.63 -3.20
N TYR A 148 -13.51 6.09 -2.04
CA TYR A 148 -14.69 5.53 -1.37
C TYR A 148 -15.95 5.74 -2.21
N ASP A 149 -16.20 6.97 -2.64
CA ASP A 149 -17.40 7.35 -3.39
C ASP A 149 -17.43 6.61 -4.74
N ASP A 150 -16.31 6.56 -5.46
CA ASP A 150 -16.20 5.82 -6.72
C ASP A 150 -16.49 4.32 -6.54
N TRP A 151 -15.92 3.71 -5.51
CA TRP A 151 -16.10 2.29 -5.23
C TRP A 151 -17.56 1.95 -4.86
N VAL A 152 -18.20 2.82 -4.07
CA VAL A 152 -19.60 2.70 -3.66
C VAL A 152 -20.53 2.91 -4.84
N ASN A 153 -20.36 4.02 -5.56
CA ASN A 153 -21.19 4.38 -6.72
C ASN A 153 -21.11 3.31 -7.80
N HIS A 154 -19.91 2.78 -8.08
CA HIS A 154 -19.78 1.67 -9.04
C HIS A 154 -20.65 0.46 -8.66
N ARG A 155 -20.68 0.09 -7.38
CA ARG A 155 -21.48 -1.05 -6.90
C ARG A 155 -22.97 -0.79 -6.95
N VAL A 156 -23.41 0.40 -6.59
CA VAL A 156 -24.83 0.77 -6.64
C VAL A 156 -25.30 0.90 -8.09
N ASP A 157 -24.56 1.65 -8.90
CA ASP A 157 -25.02 2.06 -10.22
C ASP A 157 -24.80 0.97 -11.27
N ASN A 158 -23.65 0.30 -11.26
CA ASN A 158 -23.33 -0.71 -12.26
C ASN A 158 -23.71 -2.11 -11.80
N TRP A 159 -23.52 -2.44 -10.52
CA TRP A 159 -23.72 -3.80 -10.00
C TRP A 159 -25.01 -3.97 -9.19
N LYS A 160 -25.81 -2.90 -9.04
CA LYS A 160 -27.14 -2.92 -8.42
C LYS A 160 -27.15 -3.37 -6.96
N PHE A 161 -26.06 -3.13 -6.23
CA PHE A 161 -26.02 -3.39 -4.80
C PHE A 161 -27.05 -2.53 -4.06
N THR A 162 -27.60 -3.08 -2.98
CA THR A 162 -28.62 -2.39 -2.16
C THR A 162 -28.07 -1.97 -0.81
N TRP A 163 -28.50 -0.82 -0.32
CA TRP A 163 -28.17 -0.37 1.03
C TRP A 163 -29.08 -1.03 2.07
N VAL A 164 -28.47 -1.57 3.11
CA VAL A 164 -29.16 -2.20 4.24
C VAL A 164 -28.82 -1.48 5.55
N GLU A 165 -29.83 -1.12 6.33
CA GLU A 165 -29.73 -0.34 7.58
C GLU A 165 -29.02 -1.05 8.73
#